data_AF-A0A6L7WG71-F1
#
_entry.id   AF-A0A6L7WG71-F1
#
_cell.length_a   1.000
_cell.length_b   1.000
_cell.length_c   1.000
_cell.angle_alpha   90.00
_cell.angle_beta   90.00
_cell.angle_gamma   90.00
#
_symmetry.space_group_name_H-M   'P 1'
#
loop_
_entity.id
_entity.type
_entity.pdbx_description
1 polymer ?
#
loop_
_entity_poly.entity_id
_entity_poly.type
_entity_poly.pdbx_seq_one_letter_code
_entity_poly.pdbx_strand_id
1 'polypeptide(L)'
;MTMTPDTAALRDRLEASRAAMLDAIARLTEQDFASDLGDGQSVVETLAALAAEERATVAEVGGEAAVLPGRESTASLAPQAVHDLAGARFETLRVLDAIEGSDEPGDAALAAIAVTAGREEAAAERIRARFATE
;
A
#
# COMPACT_ATOMS: atom_id res chain seq x y z
N MET A 1 -12.61 -11.58 19.75
CA MET A 1 -13.05 -12.25 18.53
C MET A 1 -13.06 -11.18 17.45
N THR A 2 -11.93 -11.00 16.76
CA THR A 2 -11.81 -10.05 15.66
C THR A 2 -12.64 -10.64 14.51
N MET A 3 -13.74 -9.98 14.14
CA MET A 3 -14.46 -10.33 12.91
C MET A 3 -13.47 -10.18 11.75
N THR A 4 -13.28 -11.22 10.94
CA THR A 4 -12.66 -11.05 9.63
C THR A 4 -13.50 -10.01 8.88
N PRO A 5 -12.89 -8.92 8.36
CA PRO A 5 -13.64 -7.98 7.54
C PRO A 5 -14.17 -8.71 6.30
N ASP A 6 -15.44 -8.49 5.96
CA ASP A 6 -15.95 -8.92 4.66
C ASP A 6 -15.28 -8.10 3.53
N THR A 7 -15.38 -8.61 2.31
CA THR A 7 -14.73 -8.02 1.13
C THR A 7 -15.18 -6.58 0.88
N ALA A 8 -16.44 -6.24 1.16
CA ALA A 8 -16.98 -4.90 0.99
C ALA A 8 -16.36 -3.90 1.98
N ALA A 9 -16.37 -4.22 3.28
CA ALA A 9 -15.76 -3.39 4.31
C ALA A 9 -14.25 -3.21 4.08
N LEU A 10 -13.57 -4.25 3.58
CA LEU A 10 -12.16 -4.17 3.25
C LEU A 10 -11.91 -3.27 2.03
N ARG A 11 -12.74 -3.34 0.98
CA ARG A 11 -12.66 -2.40 -0.16
C ARG A 11 -12.78 -0.94 0.29
N ASP A 12 -13.80 -0.64 1.10
CA ASP A 12 -14.01 0.71 1.63
C ASP A 12 -12.78 1.20 2.41
N ARG A 13 -12.18 0.32 3.22
CA ARG A 13 -10.96 0.65 3.97
C ARG A 13 -9.75 0.91 3.07
N LEU A 14 -9.54 0.08 2.05
CA LEU A 14 -8.42 0.24 1.10
C LEU A 14 -8.57 1.52 0.27
N GLU A 15 -9.80 1.89 -0.08
CA GLU A 15 -10.08 3.17 -0.76
C GLU A 15 -9.84 4.36 0.17
N ALA A 16 -10.32 4.29 1.42
CA ALA A 16 -10.08 5.32 2.42
C ALA A 16 -8.58 5.49 2.73
N SER A 17 -7.83 4.40 2.88
CA SER A 17 -6.39 4.46 3.12
C SER A 17 -5.65 5.08 1.93
N ARG A 18 -6.07 4.74 0.69
CA ARG A 18 -5.46 5.29 -0.52
C ARG A 18 -5.75 6.77 -0.66
N ALA A 19 -6.99 7.18 -0.40
CA ALA A 19 -7.38 8.59 -0.40
C ALA A 19 -6.58 9.38 0.64
N ALA A 20 -6.40 8.83 1.84
CA ALA A 20 -5.61 9.45 2.89
C ALA A 20 -4.12 9.60 2.50
N MET A 21 -3.54 8.58 1.86
CA MET A 21 -2.18 8.65 1.34
C MET A 21 -2.04 9.72 0.24
N LEU A 22 -2.94 9.75 -0.72
CA LEU A 22 -2.92 10.73 -1.81
C LEU A 22 -3.08 12.15 -1.28
N ASP A 23 -3.96 12.37 -0.31
CA ASP A 23 -4.14 13.64 0.38
C ASP A 23 -2.85 14.07 1.13
N ALA A 24 -2.18 13.13 1.81
CA ALA A 24 -0.93 13.40 2.51
C ALA A 24 0.20 13.86 1.58
N ILE A 25 0.22 13.38 0.33
CA ILE A 25 1.27 13.71 -0.66
C ILE A 25 0.88 14.80 -1.66
N ALA A 26 -0.40 15.19 -1.74
CA ALA A 26 -0.93 16.05 -2.80
C ALA A 26 -0.29 17.46 -2.86
N ARG A 27 0.26 17.94 -1.74
CA ARG A 27 0.87 19.27 -1.62
C ARG A 27 2.40 19.23 -1.54
N LEU A 28 2.99 18.04 -1.59
CA LEU A 28 4.43 17.87 -1.47
C LEU A 28 5.12 18.27 -2.77
N THR A 29 6.24 18.96 -2.63
CA THR A 29 7.15 19.30 -3.72
C THR A 29 8.11 18.14 -3.99
N GLU A 30 8.85 18.19 -5.11
CA GLU A 30 9.90 17.19 -5.40
C GLU A 30 10.95 17.09 -4.27
N GLN A 31 11.27 18.22 -3.62
CA GLN A 31 12.20 18.24 -2.49
C GLN A 31 11.62 17.53 -1.26
N ASP A 32 10.32 17.67 -1.01
CA ASP A 32 9.63 16.97 0.08
C ASP A 32 9.60 15.46 -0.16
N PHE A 33 9.45 15.03 -1.41
CA PHE A 33 9.52 13.60 -1.77
C PHE A 33 10.88 12.97 -1.45
N ALA A 34 11.96 13.74 -1.54
CA ALA A 34 13.31 13.30 -1.21
C ALA A 34 13.64 13.48 0.30
N SER A 35 12.73 14.08 1.08
CA SER A 35 12.97 14.37 2.50
C SER A 35 12.71 13.16 3.39
N ASP A 36 13.58 13.00 4.38
CA ASP A 36 13.50 11.94 5.41
C ASP A 36 12.27 12.11 6.32
N LEU A 37 11.61 10.98 6.62
CA LEU A 37 10.43 10.89 7.48
C LEU A 37 10.75 10.67 8.97
N GLY A 38 12.04 10.67 9.36
CA GLY A 38 12.52 10.46 10.72
C GLY A 38 12.95 9.03 11.04
N ASP A 39 12.82 8.10 10.09
CA ASP A 39 13.16 6.68 10.20
C ASP A 39 14.28 6.24 9.25
N GLY A 40 14.94 7.19 8.57
CA GLY A 40 15.98 6.89 7.58
C GLY A 40 15.43 6.59 6.18
N GLN A 41 14.11 6.71 5.97
CA GLN A 41 13.48 6.60 4.66
C GLN A 41 12.87 7.92 4.22
N SER A 42 13.05 8.24 2.94
CA SER A 42 12.33 9.33 2.28
C SER A 42 10.87 8.97 2.00
N VAL A 43 10.06 9.97 1.65
CA VAL A 43 8.67 9.75 1.18
C VAL A 43 8.67 8.81 -0.02
N VAL A 44 9.53 9.04 -1.01
CA VAL A 44 9.56 8.22 -2.23
C VAL A 44 9.96 6.77 -1.96
N GLU A 45 10.93 6.54 -1.06
CA GLU A 45 11.31 5.19 -0.65
C GLU A 45 10.20 4.51 0.13
N THR A 46 9.45 5.26 0.95
CA THR A 46 8.29 4.74 1.68
C THR A 46 7.18 4.29 0.73
N LEU A 47 6.84 5.10 -0.28
CA LEU A 47 5.83 4.74 -1.29
C LEU A 47 6.27 3.52 -2.12
N ALA A 48 7.54 3.48 -2.54
CA ALA A 48 8.10 2.35 -3.27
C ALA A 48 8.07 1.06 -2.44
N ALA A 49 8.39 1.15 -1.14
CA ALA A 49 8.32 0.03 -0.22
C ALA A 49 6.88 -0.48 -0.05
N LEU A 50 5.91 0.41 0.13
CA LEU A 50 4.49 0.05 0.22
C LEU A 50 3.99 -0.68 -1.04
N ALA A 51 4.34 -0.16 -2.23
CA ALA A 51 3.96 -0.82 -3.49
C ALA A 51 4.57 -2.23 -3.60
N ALA A 52 5.85 -2.39 -3.22
CA ALA A 52 6.51 -3.70 -3.24
C ALA A 52 5.89 -4.68 -2.22
N GLU A 53 5.57 -4.21 -1.02
CA GLU A 53 4.91 -5.00 0.02
C GLU A 53 3.51 -5.42 -0.39
N GLU A 54 2.72 -4.51 -0.96
CA GLU A 54 1.37 -4.80 -1.45
C GLU A 54 1.40 -5.87 -2.56
N ARG A 55 2.32 -5.74 -3.53
CA ARG A 55 2.52 -6.76 -4.56
C ARG A 55 2.98 -8.10 -3.99
N ALA A 56 3.84 -8.09 -2.97
CA ALA A 56 4.27 -9.31 -2.30
C ALA A 56 3.10 -10.01 -1.61
N THR A 57 2.21 -9.26 -0.95
CA THR A 57 0.96 -9.79 -0.37
C THR A 57 0.04 -10.35 -1.45
N VAL A 58 -0.12 -9.66 -2.57
CA VAL A 58 -0.91 -10.17 -3.71
C VAL A 58 -0.34 -11.49 -4.23
N ALA A 59 0.98 -11.59 -4.43
CA ALA A 59 1.61 -12.81 -4.90
C ALA A 59 1.42 -13.97 -3.91
N GLU A 60 1.66 -13.72 -2.62
CA GLU A 60 1.46 -14.70 -1.54
C GLU A 60 0.02 -15.23 -1.49
N VAL A 61 -0.96 -14.32 -1.57
CA VAL A 61 -2.39 -14.65 -1.50
C VAL A 61 -2.91 -15.27 -2.79
N GLY A 62 -2.44 -14.80 -3.95
CA GLY A 62 -2.85 -15.27 -5.27
C GLY A 62 -2.23 -16.61 -5.67
N GLY A 63 -1.34 -17.17 -4.84
CA GLY A 63 -0.65 -18.43 -5.13
C GLY A 63 0.39 -18.32 -6.24
N GLU A 64 0.75 -17.11 -6.65
CA GLU A 64 1.86 -16.86 -7.56
C GLU A 64 3.16 -16.88 -6.73
N ALA A 65 4.09 -17.78 -7.06
CA ALA A 65 5.40 -17.77 -6.43
C ALA A 65 6.03 -16.41 -6.67
N ALA A 66 6.14 -15.60 -5.61
CA ALA A 66 6.64 -14.23 -5.68
C ALA A 66 8.07 -14.25 -6.24
N VAL A 67 8.21 -14.01 -7.55
CA VAL A 67 9.44 -13.45 -8.08
C VAL A 67 9.40 -12.01 -7.63
N LEU A 68 9.81 -11.77 -6.38
CA LEU A 68 10.17 -10.44 -5.94
C LEU A 68 11.25 -9.97 -6.92
N PRO A 69 10.98 -9.02 -7.83
CA PRO A 69 12.09 -8.40 -8.52
C PRO A 69 13.00 -7.89 -7.41
N GLY A 70 14.26 -8.34 -7.42
CA GLY A 70 15.23 -7.92 -6.43
C GLY A 70 15.15 -6.42 -6.29
N ARG A 71 15.33 -5.92 -5.05
CA ARG A 71 15.50 -4.49 -4.75
C ARG A 71 16.73 -3.94 -5.49
N GLU A 72 16.69 -3.88 -6.80
CA GLU A 72 17.53 -2.99 -7.57
C GLU A 72 16.89 -1.62 -7.37
N SER A 73 17.33 -0.99 -6.29
CA SER A 73 17.13 0.42 -5.99
C SER A 73 17.75 1.24 -7.13
N THR A 74 17.06 1.26 -8.26
CA THR A 74 17.07 2.45 -9.09
C THR A 74 16.26 3.47 -8.29
N ALA A 75 16.84 4.64 -8.03
CA ALA A 75 16.17 5.69 -7.27
C ALA A 75 14.81 5.96 -7.92
N SER A 76 13.74 5.43 -7.32
CA SER A 76 12.40 5.56 -7.89
C SER A 76 12.04 7.04 -7.84
N LEU A 77 11.57 7.57 -8.96
CA LEU A 77 11.13 8.96 -9.02
C LEU A 77 9.74 9.07 -8.39
N ALA A 78 9.41 10.23 -7.82
CA ALA A 78 8.11 10.45 -7.17
C ALA A 78 6.90 10.03 -8.05
N PRO A 79 6.82 10.39 -9.35
CA PRO A 79 5.72 9.93 -10.20
C PRO A 79 5.67 8.40 -10.38
N GLN A 80 6.85 7.76 -10.44
CA GLN A 80 6.95 6.31 -10.62
C GLN A 80 6.49 5.59 -9.36
N ALA A 81 6.90 6.03 -8.16
CA ALA A 81 6.48 5.43 -6.90
C ALA A 81 4.96 5.56 -6.68
N VAL A 82 4.36 6.70 -7.04
CA VAL A 82 2.90 6.88 -6.97
C VAL A 82 2.18 5.97 -7.99
N HIS A 83 2.71 5.85 -9.19
CA HIS A 83 2.16 4.96 -10.22
C HIS A 83 2.26 3.48 -9.81
N ASP A 84 3.39 3.06 -9.26
CA ASP A 84 3.60 1.71 -8.76
C ASP A 84 2.60 1.35 -7.66
N LEU A 85 2.37 2.29 -6.74
CA LEU A 85 1.39 2.13 -5.67
C LEU A 85 -0.03 1.99 -6.23
N ALA A 86 -0.39 2.76 -7.28
CA ALA A 86 -1.67 2.62 -7.98
C ALA A 86 -1.82 1.24 -8.64
N GLY A 87 -0.77 0.74 -9.29
CA GLY A 87 -0.73 -0.60 -9.88
C GLY A 87 -0.93 -1.69 -8.83
N ALA A 88 -0.20 -1.62 -7.72
CA ALA A 88 -0.33 -2.58 -6.61
C ALA A 88 -1.76 -2.63 -6.05
N ARG A 89 -2.42 -1.47 -5.92
CA ARG A 89 -3.84 -1.43 -5.50
C ARG A 89 -4.77 -2.12 -6.46
N PHE A 90 -4.59 -1.89 -7.76
CA PHE A 90 -5.41 -2.55 -8.77
C PHE A 90 -5.29 -4.08 -8.67
N GLU A 91 -4.07 -4.58 -8.49
CA GLU A 91 -3.81 -6.01 -8.28
C GLU A 91 -4.49 -6.54 -7.01
N THR A 92 -4.42 -5.80 -5.88
CA THR A 92 -5.13 -6.14 -4.64
C THR A 92 -6.65 -6.24 -4.84
N LEU A 93 -7.24 -5.29 -5.57
CA LEU A 93 -8.68 -5.31 -5.83
C LEU A 93 -9.10 -6.53 -6.67
N ARG A 94 -8.26 -6.94 -7.65
CA ARG A 94 -8.51 -8.15 -8.42
C ARG A 94 -8.45 -9.42 -7.56
N VAL A 95 -7.57 -9.47 -6.57
CA VAL A 95 -7.54 -10.57 -5.60
C VAL A 95 -8.82 -10.59 -4.76
N LEU A 96 -9.31 -9.43 -4.31
CA LEU A 96 -10.58 -9.36 -3.58
C LEU A 96 -11.77 -9.82 -4.43
N ASP A 97 -11.81 -9.45 -5.71
CA ASP A 97 -12.84 -9.92 -6.64
C ASP A 97 -12.81 -11.45 -6.80
N ALA A 98 -11.61 -12.03 -6.85
CA ALA A 98 -11.44 -13.47 -6.93
C ALA A 98 -11.88 -14.20 -5.65
N ILE A 99 -11.59 -13.62 -4.47
CA ILE A 99 -12.04 -14.15 -3.17
C ILE A 99 -13.57 -14.11 -3.07
N GLU A 100 -14.19 -12.98 -3.45
CA GLU A 100 -15.65 -12.81 -3.40
C GLU A 100 -16.39 -13.79 -4.31
N GLY A 101 -15.78 -14.15 -5.45
CA GLY A 101 -16.32 -15.15 -6.38
C GLY A 101 -15.99 -16.61 -6.03
N SER A 102 -15.26 -16.86 -4.94
CA SER A 102 -14.82 -18.21 -4.54
C SER A 102 -15.70 -18.81 -3.44
N ASP A 103 -15.88 -20.12 -3.47
CA ASP A 103 -16.50 -20.90 -2.38
C ASP A 103 -15.50 -21.25 -1.26
N GLU A 104 -14.20 -20.96 -1.46
CA GLU A 104 -13.14 -21.23 -0.48
C GLU A 104 -13.02 -20.13 0.58
N PRO A 105 -12.66 -20.48 1.84
CA PRO A 105 -12.51 -19.49 2.90
C PRO A 105 -11.32 -18.55 2.64
N GLY A 106 -11.62 -17.29 2.36
CA GLY A 106 -10.64 -16.22 2.12
C GLY A 106 -10.09 -15.53 3.38
N ASP A 107 -10.36 -16.04 4.59
CA ASP A 107 -10.08 -15.31 5.84
C ASP A 107 -8.62 -14.87 5.99
N ALA A 108 -7.67 -15.76 5.70
CA ALA A 108 -6.24 -15.46 5.80
C ALA A 108 -5.80 -14.41 4.77
N ALA A 109 -6.36 -14.48 3.56
CA ALA A 109 -6.13 -13.52 2.49
C ALA A 109 -6.67 -12.12 2.85
N LEU A 110 -7.91 -12.07 3.34
CA LEU A 110 -8.54 -10.84 3.81
C LEU A 110 -7.77 -10.21 4.98
N ALA A 111 -7.28 -11.03 5.91
CA ALA A 111 -6.44 -10.57 7.00
C ALA A 111 -5.09 -10.00 6.51
N ALA A 112 -4.43 -10.65 5.55
CA ALA A 112 -3.18 -10.16 4.97
C ALA A 112 -3.36 -8.83 4.25
N ILE A 113 -4.42 -8.70 3.43
CA ILE A 113 -4.75 -7.46 2.73
C ILE A 113 -5.10 -6.34 3.73
N ALA A 114 -5.79 -6.67 4.83
CA ALA A 114 -6.11 -5.70 5.88
C ALA A 114 -4.84 -5.17 6.60
N VAL A 115 -3.77 -5.97 6.70
CA VAL A 115 -2.47 -5.50 7.20
C VAL A 115 -1.87 -4.46 6.25
N THR A 116 -1.95 -4.67 4.93
CA THR A 116 -1.47 -3.71 3.92
C THR A 116 -2.21 -2.37 4.02
N ALA A 117 -3.53 -2.37 4.22
CA ALA A 117 -4.29 -1.14 4.50
C ALA A 117 -3.73 -0.40 5.72
N GLY A 118 -3.50 -1.11 6.83
CA GLY A 118 -2.95 -0.53 8.05
C GLY A 118 -1.54 0.06 7.88
N ARG A 119 -0.70 -0.54 7.05
CA ARG A 119 0.64 0.00 6.73
C ARG A 119 0.54 1.29 5.92
N GLU A 120 -0.36 1.34 4.93
CA GLU A 120 -0.60 2.55 4.14
C GLU A 120 -1.17 3.69 5.01
N GLU A 121 -2.13 3.39 5.90
CA GLU A 121 -2.67 4.33 6.89
C GLU A 121 -1.56 4.93 7.77
N ALA A 122 -0.72 4.07 8.37
CA ALA A 122 0.37 4.50 9.24
C ALA A 122 1.44 5.34 8.50
N ALA A 123 1.72 5.03 7.24
CA ALA A 123 2.64 5.81 6.42
C ALA A 123 2.04 7.18 6.06
N ALA A 124 0.75 7.25 5.70
CA ALA A 124 0.06 8.51 5.42
C ALA A 124 0.06 9.43 6.66
N GLU A 125 -0.20 8.88 7.85
CA GLU A 125 -0.12 9.62 9.11
C GLU A 125 1.30 10.16 9.38
N ARG A 126 2.33 9.35 9.13
CA ARG A 126 3.74 9.76 9.31
C ARG A 126 4.11 10.91 8.38
N ILE A 127 3.73 10.82 7.10
CA ILE A 127 3.94 11.89 6.12
C ILE A 127 3.24 13.17 6.58
N ARG A 128 1.95 13.08 6.96
CA ARG A 128 1.24 14.26 7.49
C ARG A 128 1.92 14.83 8.71
N ALA A 129 2.29 14.02 9.70
CA ALA A 129 2.96 14.49 10.90
C ALA A 129 4.28 15.20 10.59
N ARG A 130 5.02 14.72 9.59
CA ARG A 130 6.29 15.31 9.16
C ARG A 130 6.12 16.70 8.52
N PHE A 131 5.04 16.92 7.78
CA PHE A 131 4.79 18.16 7.01
C PHE A 131 3.65 19.03 7.56
N ALA A 132 3.04 18.67 8.69
CA ALA A 132 2.04 19.49 9.39
C ALA A 132 2.65 20.70 10.12
N THR A 133 3.97 20.82 10.14
CA THR A 133 4.71 21.78 10.98
C THR A 133 5.19 23.02 10.21
N GLU A 134 4.71 23.26 8.98
CA GLU A 134 5.08 24.40 8.13
C GLU A 134 3.99 25.47 8.01
#